data_AF-A0A9E5YKW7-F1
#
_entry.id   AF-A0A9E5YKW7-F1
#
_cell.length_a   1.000
_cell.length_b   1.000
_cell.length_c   1.000
_cell.angle_alpha   90.00
_cell.angle_beta   90.00
_cell.angle_gamma   90.00
#
_symmetry.space_group_name_H-M   'P 1'
#
loop_
_entity.id
_entity.type
_entity.pdbx_description
1 polymer ?
#
loop_
_entity_poly.entity_id
_entity_poly.type
_entity_poly.pdbx_seq_one_letter_code
_entity_poly.pdbx_strand_id
1 'polypeptide(L)'
;MKRPPLIFVLIILVLFSASILGAEDPFEKLNKDYEAQVKAMQRQYEDQRLDMEKQWAELEKEQDETWARLKAEAERKWQSFVHSTKKDWVDYNPDKDSRSKVDFASGKIVFEAVVSKDDPEALTKAKRKIEQQVEKILRQTDVANKRILENQLVTGQGDKVNFGNMKNYIKKEVLPRLIPAPQTFKAKDGV
;
A
#
# COMPACT_ATOMS: atom_id res chain seq x y z
N MET A 1 35.21 -55.80 72.66
CA MET A 1 35.76 -54.57 72.00
C MET A 1 34.65 -53.95 71.17
N LYS A 2 34.41 -52.65 71.08
CA LYS A 2 34.58 -51.48 71.96
C LYS A 2 33.36 -50.63 71.59
N ARG A 3 32.52 -50.21 72.54
CA ARG A 3 31.44 -49.24 72.25
C ARG A 3 32.12 -47.97 71.71
N PRO A 4 31.72 -47.42 70.55
CA PRO A 4 32.31 -46.19 70.07
C PRO A 4 32.06 -45.09 71.11
N PRO A 5 33.03 -44.21 71.40
CA PRO A 5 32.85 -43.17 72.40
C PRO A 5 31.71 -42.25 71.98
N LEU A 6 30.83 -41.90 72.93
CA LEU A 6 29.64 -41.04 72.75
C LEU A 6 29.97 -39.71 72.02
N ILE A 7 31.23 -39.26 72.12
CA ILE A 7 31.79 -38.08 71.45
C ILE A 7 31.81 -38.22 69.91
N PHE A 8 32.01 -39.44 69.37
CA PHE A 8 32.06 -39.68 67.92
C PHE A 8 30.67 -39.64 67.27
N VAL A 9 29.63 -40.03 68.01
CA VAL A 9 28.23 -39.93 67.55
C VAL A 9 27.75 -38.47 67.58
N LEU A 10 28.19 -37.68 68.56
CA LEU A 10 27.84 -36.26 68.65
C LEU A 10 28.50 -35.40 67.55
N ILE A 11 29.74 -35.71 67.15
CA ILE A 11 30.46 -34.99 66.08
C ILE A 11 29.85 -35.28 64.70
N ILE A 12 29.38 -36.50 64.45
CA ILE A 12 28.68 -36.84 63.19
C ILE A 12 27.30 -36.17 63.12
N LEU A 13 26.61 -35.98 64.25
CA LEU A 13 25.33 -35.28 64.32
C LEU A 13 25.46 -33.77 64.10
N VAL A 14 26.57 -33.15 64.53
CA VAL A 14 26.87 -31.73 64.28
C VAL A 14 27.34 -31.49 62.83
N LEU A 15 28.05 -32.45 62.22
CA LEU A 15 28.48 -32.36 60.82
C LEU A 15 27.35 -32.64 59.82
N PHE A 16 26.27 -33.32 60.22
CA PHE A 16 25.08 -33.50 59.37
C PHE A 16 24.09 -32.31 59.46
N SER A 17 24.12 -31.54 60.56
CA SER A 17 23.26 -30.35 60.72
C SER A 17 23.73 -29.11 59.96
N ALA A 18 25.00 -29.07 59.51
CA ALA A 18 25.55 -27.91 58.81
C ALA A 18 25.26 -27.91 57.29
N SER A 19 24.71 -28.98 56.72
CA SER A 19 24.52 -29.13 55.27
C SER A 19 23.13 -28.74 54.76
N ILE A 20 22.21 -28.27 55.61
CA ILE A 20 20.84 -27.88 55.21
C ILE A 20 20.62 -26.35 55.26
N LEU A 21 21.60 -25.57 55.71
CA LEU A 21 21.54 -24.11 55.71
C LEU A 21 22.18 -23.56 54.42
N GLY A 22 21.48 -23.68 53.28
CA GLY A 22 21.94 -23.03 52.04
C GLY A 22 21.38 -23.54 50.70
N ALA A 23 20.46 -24.51 50.68
CA ALA A 23 19.77 -24.86 49.45
C ALA A 23 18.58 -23.91 49.26
N GLU A 24 18.64 -23.03 48.26
CA GLU A 24 17.47 -22.25 47.80
C GLU A 24 16.30 -23.21 47.56
N ASP A 25 15.10 -22.86 48.06
CA ASP A 25 13.90 -23.67 47.84
C ASP A 25 13.71 -23.85 46.33
N PRO A 26 13.69 -25.10 45.81
CA PRO A 26 13.50 -25.36 44.38
C PRO A 26 12.27 -24.67 43.78
N PHE A 27 11.21 -24.47 44.57
CA PHE A 27 10.02 -23.74 44.14
C PHE A 27 10.24 -22.22 44.10
N GLU A 28 11.02 -21.66 45.02
CA GLU A 28 11.37 -20.23 45.00
C GLU A 28 12.25 -19.90 43.79
N LYS A 29 13.23 -20.75 43.49
CA LYS A 29 14.06 -20.61 42.29
C LYS A 29 13.24 -20.73 41.01
N LEU A 30 12.34 -21.72 40.93
CA LEU A 30 11.43 -21.88 39.78
C LEU A 30 10.53 -20.65 39.59
N ASN A 31 10.00 -20.07 40.66
CA ASN A 31 9.21 -18.84 40.59
C ASN A 31 10.04 -17.65 40.10
N LYS A 32 11.27 -17.46 40.63
CA LYS A 32 12.18 -16.40 40.16
C LYS A 32 12.52 -16.56 38.68
N ASP A 33 12.81 -17.78 38.23
CA ASP A 33 13.13 -18.07 36.83
C ASP A 33 11.92 -17.85 35.91
N TYR A 34 10.71 -18.17 36.38
CA TYR A 34 9.46 -17.88 35.67
C TYR A 34 9.19 -16.37 35.57
N GLU A 35 9.30 -15.64 36.68
CA GLU A 35 9.15 -14.17 36.70
C GLU A 35 10.16 -13.48 35.78
N ALA A 36 11.41 -13.95 35.78
CA ALA A 36 12.45 -13.44 34.90
C ALA A 36 12.10 -13.68 33.42
N GLN A 37 11.60 -14.88 33.08
CA GLN A 37 11.15 -15.20 31.72
C GLN A 37 9.96 -14.36 31.28
N VAL A 38 8.93 -14.20 32.13
CA VAL A 38 7.76 -13.36 31.84
C VAL A 38 8.20 -11.91 31.61
N LYS A 39 9.08 -11.39 32.47
CA LYS A 39 9.61 -10.02 32.33
C LYS A 39 10.45 -9.83 31.06
N ALA A 40 11.26 -10.82 30.70
CA ALA A 40 12.03 -10.81 29.46
C ALA A 40 11.11 -10.84 28.23
N MET A 41 10.08 -11.70 28.24
CA MET A 41 9.08 -11.78 27.19
C MET A 41 8.29 -10.47 27.04
N GLN A 42 7.91 -9.86 28.16
CA GLN A 42 7.17 -8.59 28.15
C GLN A 42 8.03 -7.46 27.60
N ARG A 43 9.32 -7.39 27.96
CA ARG A 43 10.26 -6.43 27.35
C ARG A 43 10.39 -6.65 25.84
N GLN A 44 10.58 -7.89 25.40
CA GLN A 44 10.67 -8.21 23.98
C GLN A 44 9.41 -7.80 23.23
N TYR A 45 8.22 -8.05 23.80
CA TYR A 45 6.96 -7.63 23.21
C TYR A 45 6.84 -6.10 23.11
N GLU A 46 7.19 -5.37 24.17
CA GLU A 46 7.19 -3.91 24.17
C GLU A 46 8.18 -3.34 23.13
N ASP A 47 9.39 -3.89 23.06
CA ASP A 47 10.39 -3.49 22.07
C ASP A 47 9.90 -3.73 20.63
N GLN A 48 9.29 -4.90 20.36
CA GLN A 48 8.69 -5.21 19.06
C GLN A 48 7.50 -4.29 18.74
N ARG A 49 6.65 -3.99 19.73
CA ARG A 49 5.51 -3.10 19.54
C ARG A 49 5.97 -1.69 19.20
N LEU A 50 6.96 -1.16 19.92
CA LEU A 50 7.53 0.16 19.67
C LEU A 50 8.21 0.24 18.29
N ASP A 51 8.91 -0.81 17.87
CA ASP A 51 9.49 -0.87 16.53
C ASP A 51 8.40 -0.90 15.44
N MET A 52 7.35 -1.71 15.62
CA MET A 52 6.20 -1.73 14.71
C MET A 52 5.50 -0.37 14.65
N GLU A 53 5.22 0.26 15.80
CA GLU A 53 4.59 1.59 15.86
C GLU A 53 5.42 2.63 15.10
N LYS A 54 6.75 2.58 15.23
CA LYS A 54 7.67 3.44 14.48
C LYS A 54 7.61 3.18 12.98
N GLN A 55 7.62 1.92 12.54
CA GLN A 55 7.50 1.57 11.13
C GLN A 55 6.16 2.02 10.54
N TRP A 56 5.06 1.81 11.28
CA TRP A 56 3.72 2.27 10.87
C TRP A 56 3.67 3.79 10.74
N ALA A 57 4.23 4.52 11.70
CA ALA A 57 4.27 5.99 11.65
C ALA A 57 5.08 6.51 10.45
N GLU A 58 6.21 5.87 10.12
CA GLU A 58 6.98 6.26 8.93
C GLU A 58 6.22 5.94 7.64
N LEU A 59 5.57 4.77 7.54
CA LEU A 59 4.75 4.40 6.38
C LEU A 59 3.55 5.36 6.18
N GLU A 60 2.89 5.74 7.28
CA GLU A 60 1.78 6.70 7.24
C GLU A 60 2.26 8.06 6.73
N LYS A 61 3.40 8.53 7.24
CA LYS A 61 4.04 9.77 6.79
C LYS A 61 4.45 9.71 5.32
N GLU A 62 5.11 8.64 4.87
CA GLU A 62 5.48 8.45 3.46
C GLU A 62 4.24 8.43 2.55
N GLN A 63 3.15 7.82 3.01
CA GLN A 63 1.89 7.78 2.28
C GLN A 63 1.25 9.17 2.17
N ASP A 64 1.22 9.93 3.27
CA ASP A 64 0.70 11.29 3.31
C ASP A 64 1.50 12.24 2.42
N GLU A 65 2.84 12.15 2.46
CA GLU A 65 3.73 12.93 1.60
C GLU A 65 3.53 12.57 0.12
N THR A 66 3.44 11.28 -0.20
CA THR A 66 3.16 10.81 -1.56
C THR A 66 1.80 11.29 -2.04
N TRP A 67 0.77 11.23 -1.20
CA TRP A 67 -0.58 11.70 -1.52
C TRP A 67 -0.61 13.21 -1.75
N ALA A 68 0.01 13.99 -0.86
CA ALA A 68 0.12 15.44 -0.98
C ALA A 68 0.84 15.83 -2.28
N ARG A 69 1.93 15.13 -2.62
CA ARG A 69 2.67 15.33 -3.87
C ARG A 69 1.81 15.01 -5.09
N LEU A 70 1.16 13.85 -5.13
CA LEU A 70 0.29 13.47 -6.25
C LEU A 70 -0.85 14.47 -6.46
N LYS A 71 -1.49 14.90 -5.37
CA LYS A 71 -2.52 15.92 -5.40
C LYS A 71 -1.98 17.24 -5.95
N ALA A 72 -0.84 17.70 -5.46
CA ALA A 72 -0.22 18.94 -5.92
C ALA A 72 0.18 18.88 -7.40
N GLU A 73 0.81 17.79 -7.85
CA GLU A 73 1.20 17.58 -9.26
C GLU A 73 -0.02 17.58 -10.19
N ALA A 74 -1.12 16.93 -9.81
CA ALA A 74 -2.35 16.96 -10.58
C ALA A 74 -3.00 18.35 -10.59
N GLU A 75 -3.13 19.00 -9.43
CA GLU A 75 -3.74 20.34 -9.35
C GLU A 75 -2.90 21.45 -9.98
N ARG A 76 -1.65 21.17 -10.37
CA ARG A 76 -0.89 22.09 -11.22
C ARG A 76 -1.55 22.26 -12.58
N LYS A 77 -2.12 21.18 -13.12
CA LYS A 77 -2.67 21.10 -14.47
C LYS A 77 -4.19 21.03 -14.52
N TRP A 78 -4.82 20.63 -13.42
CA TRP A 78 -6.27 20.45 -13.31
C TRP A 78 -6.84 21.40 -12.25
N GLN A 79 -8.10 21.79 -12.39
CA GLN A 79 -8.79 22.58 -11.35
C GLN A 79 -8.90 21.85 -10.02
N SER A 80 -9.09 20.52 -10.08
CA SER A 80 -9.20 19.67 -8.90
C SER A 80 -8.58 18.30 -9.16
N PHE A 81 -7.91 17.79 -8.13
CA PHE A 81 -7.47 16.40 -8.10
C PHE A 81 -8.67 15.47 -7.96
N VAL A 82 -8.72 14.44 -8.80
CA VAL A 82 -9.76 13.40 -8.75
C VAL A 82 -9.04 12.09 -8.46
N HIS A 83 -9.45 11.37 -7.42
CA HIS A 83 -8.80 10.14 -7.01
C HIS A 83 -9.72 8.93 -7.14
N SER A 84 -9.14 7.74 -7.12
CA SER A 84 -9.89 6.48 -7.08
C SER A 84 -10.67 6.34 -5.78
N THR A 85 -11.83 5.70 -5.86
CA THR A 85 -12.64 5.29 -4.71
C THR A 85 -12.87 3.78 -4.76
N LYS A 86 -13.75 3.27 -3.90
CA LYS A 86 -14.17 1.85 -3.96
C LYS A 86 -14.96 1.50 -5.23
N LYS A 87 -15.55 2.50 -5.91
CA LYS A 87 -16.45 2.29 -7.06
C LYS A 87 -15.89 2.77 -8.38
N ASP A 88 -14.83 3.57 -8.33
CA ASP A 88 -14.19 4.10 -9.52
C ASP A 88 -12.67 4.00 -9.42
N TRP A 89 -12.07 3.81 -10.58
CA TRP A 89 -10.63 3.76 -10.73
C TRP A 89 -10.18 4.90 -11.62
N VAL A 90 -9.36 5.77 -11.03
CA VAL A 90 -8.78 6.95 -11.66
C VAL A 90 -7.29 6.73 -11.80
N ASP A 91 -6.80 6.92 -13.02
CA ASP A 91 -5.40 6.78 -13.36
C ASP A 91 -4.97 8.00 -14.18
N TYR A 92 -3.90 8.65 -13.73
CA TYR A 92 -3.27 9.75 -14.45
C TYR A 92 -2.09 9.23 -15.27
N ASN A 93 -1.83 9.87 -16.41
CA ASN A 93 -0.55 9.70 -17.09
C ASN A 93 0.61 10.29 -16.23
N PRO A 94 1.87 9.92 -16.51
CA PRO A 94 3.01 10.43 -15.75
C PRO A 94 3.05 11.97 -15.65
N ASP A 95 2.77 12.65 -16.77
CA ASP A 95 2.79 14.12 -16.88
C ASP A 95 1.59 14.82 -16.23
N LYS A 96 0.61 14.07 -15.71
CA LYS A 96 -0.64 14.58 -15.13
C LYS A 96 -1.43 15.49 -16.07
N ASP A 97 -1.33 15.33 -17.38
CA ASP A 97 -2.09 16.11 -18.36
C ASP A 97 -3.14 15.29 -19.11
N SER A 98 -3.27 14.01 -18.77
CA SER A 98 -4.42 13.18 -19.11
C SER A 98 -4.74 12.21 -17.99
N ARG A 99 -6.02 11.82 -17.91
CA ARG A 99 -6.51 10.85 -16.95
C ARG A 99 -7.62 10.00 -17.54
N SER A 100 -7.77 8.81 -17.00
CA SER A 100 -8.92 7.93 -17.24
C SER A 100 -9.65 7.69 -15.94
N LYS A 101 -10.98 7.67 -16.00
CA LYS A 101 -11.87 7.27 -14.91
C LYS A 101 -12.75 6.12 -15.37
N VAL A 102 -12.58 4.95 -14.76
CA VAL A 102 -13.46 3.79 -14.92
C VAL A 102 -14.48 3.81 -13.80
N ASP A 103 -15.75 3.97 -14.13
CA ASP A 103 -16.87 3.82 -13.20
C ASP A 103 -17.45 2.42 -13.36
N PHE A 104 -17.16 1.56 -12.39
CA PHE A 104 -17.61 0.16 -12.40
C PHE A 104 -19.10 0.01 -12.15
N ALA A 105 -19.75 1.00 -11.52
CA ALA A 105 -21.18 0.95 -11.26
C ALA A 105 -22.00 1.28 -12.51
N SER A 106 -21.58 2.29 -13.28
CA SER A 106 -22.27 2.67 -14.52
C SER A 106 -21.74 1.97 -15.77
N GLY A 107 -20.61 1.26 -15.68
CA GLY A 107 -19.97 0.61 -16.82
C GLY A 107 -19.38 1.61 -17.83
N LYS A 108 -19.01 2.80 -17.37
CA LYS A 108 -18.51 3.89 -18.22
C LYS A 108 -17.03 4.13 -17.98
N ILE A 109 -16.31 4.42 -19.06
CA ILE A 109 -14.94 4.92 -18.99
C ILE A 109 -14.92 6.31 -19.59
N VAL A 110 -14.37 7.27 -18.85
CA VAL A 110 -14.18 8.65 -19.28
C VAL A 110 -12.68 8.91 -19.40
N PHE A 111 -12.28 9.47 -20.54
CA PHE A 111 -10.91 9.90 -20.79
C PHE A 111 -10.89 11.41 -20.94
N GLU A 112 -9.97 12.07 -20.23
CA GLU A 112 -9.84 13.51 -20.23
C GLU A 112 -8.38 13.89 -20.48
N ALA A 113 -8.16 14.99 -21.20
CA ALA A 113 -6.83 15.56 -21.43
C ALA A 113 -6.89 17.08 -21.35
N VAL A 114 -5.86 17.68 -20.76
CA VAL A 114 -5.67 19.14 -20.71
C VAL A 114 -4.67 19.53 -21.77
N VAL A 115 -5.02 20.56 -22.53
CA VAL A 115 -4.17 21.20 -23.54
C VAL A 115 -4.35 22.70 -23.44
N SER A 116 -3.33 23.45 -23.82
CA SER A 116 -3.44 24.91 -23.87
C SER A 116 -4.42 25.31 -24.98
N LYS A 117 -5.30 26.27 -24.68
CA LYS A 117 -6.31 26.77 -25.63
C LYS A 117 -5.66 27.51 -26.81
N ASP A 118 -4.56 28.22 -26.54
CA ASP A 118 -3.90 29.08 -27.52
C ASP A 118 -2.95 28.31 -28.45
N ASP A 119 -2.82 26.99 -28.23
CA ASP A 119 -2.02 26.09 -29.04
C ASP A 119 -2.77 25.75 -30.34
N PRO A 120 -2.24 26.09 -31.53
CA PRO A 120 -2.90 25.77 -32.79
C PRO A 120 -3.05 24.26 -33.03
N GLU A 121 -2.26 23.43 -32.33
CA GLU A 121 -2.33 21.97 -32.38
C GLU A 121 -3.09 21.35 -31.20
N ALA A 122 -3.81 22.14 -30.40
CA ALA A 122 -4.50 21.71 -29.19
C ALA A 122 -5.33 20.42 -29.41
N LEU A 123 -6.14 20.38 -30.48
CA LEU A 123 -6.97 19.22 -30.80
C LEU A 123 -6.14 17.98 -31.14
N THR A 124 -5.06 18.14 -31.92
CA THR A 124 -4.16 17.04 -32.28
C THR A 124 -3.43 16.50 -31.05
N LYS A 125 -2.96 17.39 -30.18
CA LYS A 125 -2.32 17.03 -28.90
C LYS A 125 -3.31 16.32 -27.98
N ALA A 126 -4.55 16.81 -27.88
CA ALA A 126 -5.60 16.17 -27.09
C ALA A 126 -5.89 14.74 -27.59
N LYS A 127 -6.07 14.56 -28.92
CA LYS A 127 -6.27 13.23 -29.51
C LYS A 127 -5.12 12.27 -29.17
N ARG A 128 -3.87 12.72 -29.31
CA ARG A 128 -2.69 11.91 -28.99
C ARG A 128 -2.64 11.51 -27.51
N LYS A 129 -2.90 12.46 -26.61
CA LYS A 129 -2.95 12.20 -25.15
C LYS A 129 -4.03 11.19 -24.80
N ILE A 130 -5.23 11.35 -25.37
CA ILE A 130 -6.34 10.42 -25.16
C ILE A 130 -6.01 9.03 -25.73
N GLU A 131 -5.44 8.93 -26.93
CA GLU A 131 -5.01 7.65 -27.51
C GLU A 131 -4.01 6.93 -26.60
N GLN A 132 -2.98 7.64 -26.12
CA GLN A 132 -1.99 7.10 -25.19
C GLN A 132 -2.62 6.63 -23.88
N GLN A 133 -3.54 7.42 -23.32
CA GLN A 133 -4.21 7.07 -22.06
C GLN A 133 -5.14 5.86 -22.21
N VAL A 134 -5.82 5.73 -23.35
CA VAL A 134 -6.62 4.54 -23.66
C VAL A 134 -5.72 3.31 -23.79
N GLU A 135 -4.62 3.39 -24.54
CA GLU A 135 -3.68 2.28 -24.65
C GLU A 135 -3.10 1.87 -23.28
N LYS A 136 -2.75 2.85 -22.45
CA LYS A 136 -2.24 2.60 -21.09
C LYS A 136 -3.23 1.79 -20.27
N ILE A 137 -4.47 2.27 -20.14
CA ILE A 137 -5.45 1.62 -19.25
C ILE A 137 -5.86 0.23 -19.75
N LEU A 138 -5.95 0.02 -21.07
CA LEU A 138 -6.30 -1.27 -21.65
C LEU A 138 -5.18 -2.31 -21.54
N ARG A 139 -3.94 -1.88 -21.34
CA ARG A 139 -2.78 -2.74 -21.11
C ARG A 139 -2.53 -3.04 -19.64
N GLN A 140 -3.14 -2.28 -18.74
CA GLN A 140 -2.85 -2.37 -17.32
C GLN A 140 -3.30 -3.70 -16.74
N THR A 141 -2.43 -4.27 -15.91
CA THR A 141 -2.63 -5.55 -15.25
C THR A 141 -2.76 -5.37 -13.74
N ASP A 142 -3.40 -6.36 -13.10
CA ASP A 142 -3.41 -6.52 -11.66
C ASP A 142 -2.12 -7.21 -11.16
N VAL A 143 -2.06 -7.46 -9.85
CA VAL A 143 -0.92 -8.15 -9.20
C VAL A 143 -0.72 -9.58 -9.68
N ALA A 144 -1.74 -10.21 -10.28
CA ALA A 144 -1.66 -11.54 -10.89
C ALA A 144 -1.31 -11.46 -12.39
N ASN A 145 -0.90 -10.29 -12.88
CA ASN A 145 -0.58 -10.01 -14.28
C ASN A 145 -1.76 -10.22 -15.25
N LYS A 146 -2.99 -10.13 -14.75
CA LYS A 146 -4.21 -10.20 -15.56
C LYS A 146 -4.67 -8.79 -15.93
N ARG A 147 -5.07 -8.59 -17.19
CA ARG A 147 -5.57 -7.29 -17.66
C ARG A 147 -6.86 -6.91 -16.95
N ILE A 148 -6.91 -5.70 -16.40
CA ILE A 148 -8.03 -5.23 -15.57
C ILE A 148 -9.33 -5.15 -16.37
N LEU A 149 -9.26 -4.60 -17.59
CA LEU A 149 -10.42 -4.36 -18.47
C LEU A 149 -10.61 -5.45 -19.55
N GLU A 150 -9.96 -6.60 -19.38
CA GLU A 150 -10.11 -7.71 -20.32
C GLU A 150 -11.56 -8.19 -20.41
N ASN A 151 -12.04 -8.35 -21.65
CA ASN A 151 -13.41 -8.76 -21.97
C ASN A 151 -14.51 -7.83 -21.43
N GLN A 152 -14.16 -6.62 -20.95
CA GLN A 152 -15.14 -5.65 -20.43
C GLN A 152 -15.55 -4.59 -21.46
N LEU A 153 -14.89 -4.56 -22.62
CA LEU A 153 -15.15 -3.62 -23.69
C LEU A 153 -15.48 -4.36 -24.97
N VAL A 154 -16.52 -3.87 -25.65
CA VAL A 154 -16.94 -4.35 -26.97
C VAL A 154 -16.93 -3.19 -27.96
N THR A 155 -16.61 -3.50 -29.20
CA THR A 155 -16.78 -2.58 -30.33
C THR A 155 -18.27 -2.37 -30.61
N GLY A 156 -18.60 -1.37 -31.41
CA GLY A 156 -19.97 -1.18 -31.92
C GLY A 156 -20.48 -2.36 -32.75
N GLN A 157 -19.59 -3.26 -33.19
CA GLN A 157 -19.91 -4.50 -33.91
C GLN A 157 -20.11 -5.70 -32.97
N GLY A 158 -19.86 -5.53 -31.66
CA GLY A 158 -19.97 -6.58 -30.65
C GLY A 158 -18.69 -7.36 -30.40
N ASP A 159 -17.60 -7.07 -31.11
CA ASP A 159 -16.31 -7.75 -30.91
C ASP A 159 -15.64 -7.28 -29.62
N LYS A 160 -15.05 -8.21 -28.88
CA LYS A 160 -14.29 -7.84 -27.68
C LYS A 160 -13.03 -7.06 -28.05
N VAL A 161 -12.79 -5.96 -27.34
CA VAL A 161 -11.57 -5.16 -27.53
C VAL A 161 -10.37 -5.93 -26.97
N ASN A 162 -9.33 -6.06 -27.79
CA ASN A 162 -8.08 -6.78 -27.51
C ASN A 162 -6.90 -6.12 -28.24
N PHE A 163 -5.67 -6.59 -28.04
CA PHE A 163 -4.49 -5.95 -28.63
C PHE A 163 -4.46 -5.90 -30.16
N GLY A 164 -5.14 -6.83 -30.85
CA GLY A 164 -5.21 -6.87 -32.31
C GLY A 164 -6.14 -5.80 -32.90
N ASN A 165 -7.22 -5.45 -32.21
CA ASN A 165 -8.19 -4.45 -32.69
C ASN A 165 -8.15 -3.11 -31.93
N MET A 166 -7.38 -3.01 -30.84
CA MET A 166 -7.35 -1.85 -29.94
C MET A 166 -7.08 -0.52 -30.67
N LYS A 167 -6.09 -0.46 -31.55
CA LYS A 167 -5.78 0.78 -32.30
C LYS A 167 -6.94 1.21 -33.19
N ASN A 168 -7.63 0.26 -33.81
CA ASN A 168 -8.79 0.55 -34.65
C ASN A 168 -9.98 0.99 -33.80
N TYR A 169 -10.21 0.34 -32.65
CA TYR A 169 -11.23 0.73 -31.68
C TYR A 169 -11.03 2.18 -31.21
N ILE A 170 -9.80 2.55 -30.82
CA ILE A 170 -9.49 3.92 -30.41
C ILE A 170 -9.83 4.92 -31.52
N LYS A 171 -9.32 4.68 -32.73
CA LYS A 171 -9.49 5.60 -33.87
C LYS A 171 -10.92 5.74 -34.36
N LYS A 172 -11.69 4.65 -34.36
CA LYS A 172 -13.04 4.61 -34.95
C LYS A 172 -14.16 4.85 -33.94
N GLU A 173 -13.93 4.56 -32.66
CA GLU A 173 -15.00 4.60 -31.66
C GLU A 173 -14.74 5.54 -30.49
N VAL A 174 -13.47 5.71 -30.07
CA VAL A 174 -13.14 6.58 -28.94
C VAL A 174 -12.90 8.02 -29.40
N LEU A 175 -11.92 8.22 -30.30
CA LEU A 175 -11.53 9.57 -30.75
C LEU A 175 -12.65 10.37 -31.45
N PRO A 176 -13.57 9.75 -32.22
CA PRO A 176 -14.69 10.49 -32.81
C PRO A 176 -15.70 11.03 -31.79
N ARG A 177 -15.70 10.51 -30.56
CA ARG A 177 -16.54 11.00 -29.45
C ARG A 177 -15.88 12.11 -28.64
N LEU A 178 -14.67 12.53 -29.02
CA LEU A 178 -13.95 13.60 -28.35
C LEU A 178 -14.72 14.91 -28.49
N ILE A 179 -15.03 15.51 -27.35
CA ILE A 179 -15.67 16.83 -27.25
C ILE A 179 -14.78 17.76 -26.43
N PRO A 180 -14.53 19.00 -26.88
CA PRO A 180 -13.90 20.00 -26.03
C PRO A 180 -14.76 20.25 -24.78
N ALA A 181 -14.12 20.44 -23.63
CA ALA A 181 -14.83 20.84 -22.43
C ALA A 181 -15.51 22.21 -22.65
N PRO A 182 -16.74 22.40 -22.12
CA PRO A 182 -17.47 23.66 -22.31
C PRO A 182 -16.83 24.83 -21.56
N GLN A 183 -16.04 24.56 -20.52
CA GLN A 183 -15.36 25.56 -19.72
C GLN A 183 -13.84 25.37 -19.79
N THR A 184 -13.14 26.48 -20.00
CA THR A 184 -11.67 26.56 -19.88
C THR A 184 -11.31 26.99 -18.48
N PHE A 185 -10.11 26.65 -18.04
CA PHE A 185 -9.60 27.09 -16.76
C PHE A 185 -8.13 27.47 -16.89
N LYS A 186 -7.64 28.26 -15.93
CA LYS A 186 -6.24 28.63 -15.85
C LYS A 186 -5.51 27.60 -15.00
N ALA A 187 -4.60 26.82 -15.60
CA ALA A 187 -3.78 25.90 -14.83
C ALA A 187 -2.77 26.67 -13.95
N LYS A 188 -2.36 26.08 -12.82
CA LYS A 188 -1.34 26.70 -11.95
C LYS A 188 0.05 26.66 -12.59
N ASP A 189 0.28 25.78 -13.57
CA ASP A 189 1.51 25.71 -14.35
C ASP A 189 1.50 26.60 -15.60
N GLY A 190 0.45 27.40 -15.81
CA GLY A 190 0.36 28.39 -16.90
C GLY A 190 -0.13 27.82 -18.24
N VAL A 191 -0.56 26.55 -18.27
CA VAL A 191 -1.25 25.92 -19.42
C VAL A 191 -2.71 26.36 -19.51
#